data_AF-A0A355SW26-F1
#
_entry.id   AF-A0A355SW26-F1
#
_cell.length_a   1.000
_cell.length_b   1.000
_cell.length_c   1.000
_cell.angle_alpha   90.00
_cell.angle_beta   90.00
_cell.angle_gamma   90.00
#
_symmetry.space_group_name_H-M   'P 1'
#
loop_
_entity.id
_entity.type
_entity.pdbx_description
1 polymer ?
#
loop_
_entity_poly.entity_id
_entity_poly.type
_entity_poly.pdbx_seq_one_letter_code
_entity_poly.pdbx_strand_id
1 'polypeptide(L)' 'MLCWRWSAKAGWLVGEATMMPDHVHLLIRRQNADYSLRDILQRFKVSSMRWINQELGRSGRLWQGDWFDR' A
#
# COMPACT_ATOMS: atom_id res chain seq x y z
N MET A 1 3.25 12.12 -5.33
CA MET A 1 2.21 12.23 -6.39
C MET A 1 1.99 10.95 -7.21
N LEU A 2 2.92 9.98 -7.25
CA LEU A 2 2.78 8.76 -8.06
C LEU A 2 1.82 7.70 -7.48
N CYS A 3 1.78 7.48 -6.16
CA CYS A 3 1.01 6.38 -5.53
C CYS A 3 -0.51 6.40 -5.84
N TRP A 4 -1.11 7.58 -5.90
CA TRP A 4 -2.56 7.79 -6.11
C TRP A 4 -3.06 7.34 -7.48
N ARG A 5 -2.20 7.40 -8.51
CA ARG A 5 -2.58 7.01 -9.87
C ARG A 5 -2.59 5.50 -10.07
N TRP A 6 -1.89 4.75 -9.20
CA TRP A 6 -1.87 3.29 -9.21
C TRP A 6 -3.04 2.68 -8.45
N SER A 7 -3.48 3.31 -7.36
CA SER A 7 -4.59 2.81 -6.54
C SER A 7 -5.90 2.83 -7.33
N ALA A 8 -6.20 3.91 -8.06
CA ALA A 8 -7.46 4.04 -8.81
C ALA A 8 -7.63 2.96 -9.89
N LYS A 9 -6.56 2.62 -10.62
CA LYS A 9 -6.58 1.50 -11.58
C LYS A 9 -6.70 0.13 -10.90
N ALA A 10 -6.29 0.02 -9.65
CA ALA A 10 -6.37 -1.19 -8.84
C ALA A 10 -7.69 -1.32 -8.06
N GLY A 11 -8.66 -0.40 -8.25
CA GLY A 11 -9.99 -0.46 -7.65
C GLY A 11 -10.09 0.05 -6.21
N TRP A 12 -9.13 0.85 -5.76
CA TRP A 12 -9.14 1.45 -4.41
C TRP A 12 -8.53 2.86 -4.41
N LEU A 13 -8.93 3.68 -3.44
CA LEU A 13 -8.36 5.00 -3.23
C LEU A 13 -7.76 5.09 -1.84
N VAL A 14 -6.64 5.79 -1.72
CA VAL A 14 -6.18 6.34 -0.45
C VAL A 14 -6.91 7.66 -0.27
N GLY A 15 -7.62 7.84 0.84
CA GLY A 15 -8.18 9.13 1.24
C GLY A 15 -7.16 9.93 2.03
N GLU A 16 -6.62 9.33 3.09
CA GLU A 16 -5.64 9.94 3.99
C GLU A 16 -4.50 8.95 4.26
N ALA A 17 -3.31 9.49 4.54
CA ALA A 17 -2.15 8.69 4.90
C ALA A 17 -1.28 9.39 5.95
N THR A 18 -0.85 8.65 6.95
CA THR A 18 0.14 9.10 7.94
C THR A 18 1.31 8.13 7.95
N MET A 19 2.52 8.67 7.89
CA MET A 19 3.76 7.90 7.95
C MET A 19 4.44 8.12 9.30
N MET A 20 4.64 7.03 10.02
CA MET A 20 5.48 6.97 11.22
C MET A 20 6.82 6.33 10.85
N PRO A 21 7.86 6.45 11.70
CA PRO A 21 9.17 5.87 11.40
C PRO A 21 9.16 4.35 11.15
N ASP A 22 8.21 3.63 11.74
CA ASP A 22 8.13 2.17 11.75
C ASP A 22 6.86 1.60 11.09
N HIS A 23 5.81 2.41 10.88
CA HIS A 23 4.55 1.97 10.28
C HIS A 23 3.82 3.09 9.53
N VAL A 24 2.77 2.74 8.79
CA VAL A 24 1.91 3.70 8.07
C VAL A 24 0.45 3.44 8.39
N HIS A 25 -0.33 4.50 8.54
CA HIS A 25 -1.80 4.45 8.59
C HIS A 25 -2.36 4.92 7.26
N LEU A 26 -3.30 4.16 6.71
CA LEU A 26 -3.95 4.48 5.45
C LEU A 26 -5.47 4.42 5.64
N LEU A 27 -6.16 5.50 5.31
CA LEU A 27 -7.60 5.47 5.15
C LEU A 27 -7.91 5.07 3.70
N ILE A 28 -8.45 3.88 3.50
CA ILE A 28 -8.67 3.31 2.17
C ILE A 28 -10.16 3.24 1.86
N ARG A 29 -10.55 3.74 0.69
CA ARG A 29 -11.88 3.54 0.12
C ARG A 29 -11.83 2.51 -0.99
N ARG A 30 -12.58 1.42 -0.85
CA ARG A 30 -12.78 0.44 -1.93
C ARG A 30 -13.69 1.06 -3.00
N GLN A 31 -13.27 1.03 -4.25
CA GLN A 31 -14.08 1.47 -5.39
C GLN A 31 -14.73 0.30 -6.12
N ASN A 32 -14.05 -0.85 -6.18
CA ASN A 32 -14.58 -2.08 -6.75
C ASN A 32 -14.74 -3.14 -5.66
N ALA A 33 -15.90 -3.81 -5.63
CA ALA A 33 -16.19 -4.92 -4.73
C ALA A 33 -15.33 -6.17 -5.01
N ASP A 34 -14.79 -6.31 -6.22
CA ASP A 34 -14.02 -7.49 -6.66
C ASP A 34 -12.71 -7.71 -5.90
N TYR A 35 -12.17 -6.67 -5.26
CA TYR A 35 -10.94 -6.78 -4.47
C TYR A 35 -11.25 -6.77 -2.98
N SER A 36 -10.79 -7.81 -2.29
CA SER A 36 -10.82 -7.84 -0.83
C SER A 36 -9.82 -6.82 -0.25
N LEU A 37 -10.00 -6.44 1.01
CA LEU A 37 -9.01 -5.60 1.71
C LEU A 37 -7.62 -6.25 1.70
N ARG A 38 -7.56 -7.57 1.85
CA ARG A 38 -6.31 -8.34 1.78
C ARG A 38 -5.59 -8.17 0.45
N ASP A 39 -6.31 -8.25 -0.67
CA ASP A 39 -5.72 -8.07 -2.01
C ASP A 39 -5.15 -6.66 -2.19
N ILE A 40 -5.88 -5.66 -1.70
CA ILE A 40 -5.47 -4.25 -1.73
C ILE A 40 -4.17 -4.07 -0.94
N LEU A 41 -4.14 -4.55 0.30
CA LEU A 41 -2.97 -4.42 1.18
C LEU A 41 -1.77 -5.19 0.65
N GLN A 42 -1.97 -6.38 0.10
CA GLN A 42 -0.89 -7.14 -0.53
C GLN A 42 -0.29 -6.39 -1.72
N ARG A 43 -1.14 -5.85 -2.61
CA ARG A 43 -0.69 -5.04 -3.76
C ARG A 43 0.04 -3.78 -3.32
N PHE A 44 -0.49 -3.07 -2.32
CA PHE A 44 0.17 -1.90 -1.73
C PHE A 44 1.56 -2.26 -1.18
N LYS A 45 1.66 -3.30 -0.33
CA LYS A 45 2.92 -3.71 0.29
C LYS A 45 3.95 -4.12 -0.76
N VAL A 46 3.57 -4.93 -1.75
CA VAL A 46 4.49 -5.41 -2.79
C VAL A 46 4.96 -4.27 -3.70
N SER A 47 4.04 -3.42 -4.17
CA SER A 47 4.39 -2.32 -5.08
C SER A 47 5.30 -1.29 -4.41
N SER A 48 4.96 -0.87 -3.20
CA SER A 48 5.77 0.07 -2.42
C SER A 48 7.13 -0.51 -2.05
N MET A 49 7.20 -1.77 -1.60
CA MET A 49 8.47 -2.44 -1.31
C MET A 49 9.39 -2.45 -2.52
N ARG A 50 8.88 -2.83 -3.71
CA ARG A 50 9.68 -2.86 -4.94
C ARG A 50 10.22 -1.48 -5.29
N TRP A 51 9.38 -0.46 -5.24
CA TRP A 51 9.78 0.91 -5.55
C TRP A 51 10.81 1.45 -4.54
N ILE A 52 10.57 1.27 -3.24
CA ILE A 52 11.46 1.74 -2.16
C ILE A 52 12.82 1.03 -2.24
N ASN A 53 12.84 -0.29 -2.44
CA ASN A 53 14.08 -1.04 -2.60
C ASN A 53 14.88 -0.57 -3.82
N GLN A 54 14.20 -0.35 -4.95
CA GLN A 54 14.84 0.17 -6.15
C GLN A 54 15.45 1.56 -5.91
N GLU A 55 14.70 2.47 -5.30
CA GLU A 55 15.13 3.84 -5.03
C GLU A 55 16.32 3.89 -4.05
N LEU A 56 16.34 3.01 -3.06
CA LEU A 56 17.39 2.95 -2.05
C LEU A 56 18.58 2.05 -2.43
N GLY A 57 18.55 1.40 -3.60
CA GLY A 57 19.56 0.41 -4.00
C GLY A 57 19.64 -0.80 -3.05
N ARG A 58 18.52 -1.16 -2.42
CA ARG A 58 18.42 -2.27 -1.45
C ARG A 58 17.60 -3.41 -2.03
N SER A 59 17.63 -4.55 -1.35
CA SER A 59 16.76 -5.69 -1.64
C SER A 59 16.24 -6.30 -0.34
N GLY A 60 15.17 -7.10 -0.44
CA GLY A 60 14.58 -7.79 0.71
C GLY A 60 13.22 -7.24 1.12
N ARG A 61 12.78 -7.66 2.31
CA ARG A 61 11.44 -7.39 2.83
C ARG A 61 11.39 -6.03 3.50
N LEU A 62 10.40 -5.21 3.14
CA LEU A 62 10.13 -3.93 3.79
C LEU A 62 9.00 -4.05 4.83
N TRP A 63 7.90 -4.71 4.48
CA TRP A 63 6.71 -4.78 5.31
C TRP A 63 6.61 -6.09 6.09
N GLN A 64 6.08 -6.02 7.32
CA GLN A 64 5.63 -7.20 8.05
C GLN A 64 4.48 -7.91 7.32
N GLY A 65 4.25 -9.18 7.67
CA GLY A 65 3.24 -10.02 7.01
C GLY A 65 1.84 -9.55 7.39
N ASP A 66 1.67 -9.31 8.67
CA ASP A 66 0.43 -8.89 9.26
C ASP A 66 0.11 -7.43 8.99
N TRP A 67 -1.15 -7.09 9.19
CA TRP A 67 -1.69 -5.75 9.09
C TRP A 67 -2.82 -5.64 10.12
N PHE A 68 -3.30 -4.41 10.28
CA PHE A 68 -4.40 -4.10 11.17
C PHE A 68 -5.48 -3.35 10.40
N ASP A 69 -6.73 -3.74 10.59
CA ASP A 69 -7.91 -3.10 10.02
C ASP A 69 -8.97 -2.80 11.10
N ARG A 70 -9.52 -1.58 11.07
CA ARG A 70 -10.59 -1.07 11.92
C ARG A 70 -11.44 -0.05 11.17
#